data_AF-A0A962NY60-F1
#
_entry.id   AF-A0A962NY60-F1
#
_cell.length_a   1.000
_cell.length_b   1.000
_cell.length_c   1.000
_cell.angle_alpha   90.00
_cell.angle_beta   90.00
_cell.angle_gamma   90.00
#
_symmetry.space_group_name_H-M   'P 1'
#
loop_
_entity.id
_entity.type
_entity.pdbx_description
1 polymer ?
#
loop_
_entity_poly.entity_id
_entity_poly.type
_entity_poly.pdbx_seq_one_letter_code
_entity_poly.pdbx_strand_id
1 'polypeptide(L)'
;VHYEMELHSATRQTGYLVVGSALQSAFEVKNSLINRMILLLGENWQGELPPSGLWVSGHLAQMNIDDWLPWLRPMSSNKPPQDVASVMPNLQSFSVSFDDMFYGGYQLKNVRLGYERLTKASRFQITSNDLNGELIWPSDVLQPVKLNIQSLYLPFSKATFGHTVKKFKTNTNWSIPTVEINIKELHAKAWPHLKTSQLSATLKPYAQGLNLNRIVLKNPEFLMEGMMDWQWQGQERTSYKGQINVVDAAQLFESFNKAPSINSQQAQAKIALSWQGNPSELA
;
A
#
# COMPACT_ATOMS: atom_id res chain seq x y z
N VAL A 1 -4.31 23.22 -21.43
CA VAL A 1 -5.55 24.03 -21.49
C VAL A 1 -5.95 24.31 -20.06
N HIS A 2 -6.08 25.58 -19.67
CA HIS A 2 -6.52 26.01 -18.34
C HIS A 2 -7.95 26.51 -18.49
N TYR A 3 -8.88 25.91 -17.75
CA TYR A 3 -10.27 26.34 -17.69
C TYR A 3 -10.52 26.89 -16.29
N GLU A 4 -10.86 28.16 -16.21
CA GLU A 4 -11.29 28.83 -14.99
C GLU A 4 -12.77 29.14 -15.13
N MET A 5 -13.56 28.75 -14.13
CA MET A 5 -14.99 29.01 -14.08
C MET A 5 -15.34 29.52 -12.68
N GLU A 6 -15.67 30.80 -12.59
CA GLU A 6 -16.19 31.41 -11.36
C GLU A 6 -17.71 31.21 -11.28
N LEU A 7 -18.16 30.46 -10.28
CA LEU A 7 -19.59 30.24 -10.02
C LEU A 7 -20.00 31.02 -8.75
N HIS A 8 -20.44 32.27 -8.93
CA HIS A 8 -21.03 33.07 -7.87
C HIS A 8 -22.54 32.83 -7.81
N SER A 9 -23.01 32.02 -6.86
CA SER A 9 -24.44 31.78 -6.68
C SER A 9 -24.86 31.52 -5.23
N ALA A 10 -25.83 32.31 -4.77
CA ALA A 10 -26.59 32.05 -3.55
C ALA A 10 -27.58 30.87 -3.69
N THR A 11 -27.84 30.44 -4.92
CA THR A 11 -28.74 29.32 -5.29
C THR A 11 -27.94 28.07 -5.68
N ARG A 12 -28.56 26.89 -5.63
CA ARG A 12 -27.90 25.64 -6.04
C ARG A 12 -27.64 25.65 -7.55
N GLN A 13 -26.39 25.39 -7.96
CA GLN A 13 -26.00 25.20 -9.35
C GLN A 13 -25.30 23.86 -9.53
N THR A 14 -25.58 23.16 -10.63
CA THR A 14 -24.88 21.92 -10.99
C THR A 14 -23.98 22.20 -12.19
N GLY A 15 -22.71 21.79 -12.09
CA GLY A 15 -21.74 21.86 -13.17
C GLY A 15 -21.30 20.46 -13.60
N TYR A 16 -20.83 20.36 -14.84
CA TYR A 16 -20.29 19.13 -15.41
C TYR A 16 -19.02 19.46 -16.19
N LEU A 17 -17.98 18.64 -16.02
CA LEU A 17 -16.74 18.72 -16.76
C LEU A 17 -16.48 17.37 -17.41
N VAL A 18 -16.26 17.39 -18.72
CA VAL A 18 -16.05 16.17 -19.52
C VAL A 18 -14.77 16.33 -20.33
N VAL A 19 -13.80 15.45 -20.08
CA VAL A 19 -12.57 15.31 -20.87
C VAL A 19 -12.61 13.95 -21.54
N GLY A 20 -13.36 13.86 -22.64
CA GLY A 20 -13.65 12.59 -23.32
C GLY A 20 -14.29 11.57 -22.37
N SER A 21 -13.97 10.29 -22.58
CA SER A 21 -14.34 9.21 -21.66
C SER A 21 -13.33 9.02 -20.52
N ALA A 22 -12.17 9.68 -20.58
CA ALA A 22 -11.07 9.45 -19.63
C ALA A 22 -11.36 10.04 -18.24
N LEU A 23 -11.98 11.22 -18.21
CA LEU A 23 -12.34 11.91 -16.97
C LEU A 23 -13.67 12.64 -17.15
N GLN A 24 -14.62 12.32 -16.28
CA GLN A 24 -15.86 13.08 -16.14
C GLN A 24 -16.03 13.53 -14.70
N SER A 25 -16.63 14.69 -14.51
CA SER A 25 -16.96 15.22 -13.20
C SER A 25 -18.32 15.88 -13.23
N ALA A 26 -19.07 15.71 -12.15
CA ALA A 26 -20.26 16.49 -11.87
C ALA A 26 -20.21 16.99 -10.43
N PHE A 27 -20.67 18.20 -10.19
CA PHE A 27 -20.62 18.81 -8.86
C PHE A 27 -21.75 19.81 -8.63
N GLU A 28 -22.15 19.96 -7.36
CA GLU A 28 -23.09 21.00 -6.93
C GLU A 28 -22.35 22.09 -6.16
N VAL A 29 -22.54 23.34 -6.60
CA VAL A 29 -22.09 24.54 -5.91
C VAL A 29 -23.27 25.18 -5.17
N LYS A 30 -23.06 25.55 -3.90
CA LYS A 30 -23.96 26.40 -3.12
C LYS A 30 -23.13 27.28 -2.19
N ASN A 31 -23.42 28.57 -2.15
CA ASN A 31 -22.66 29.55 -1.36
C ASN A 31 -21.17 29.55 -1.70
N SER A 32 -20.84 29.42 -2.99
CA SER A 32 -19.46 29.32 -3.51
C SER A 32 -18.65 28.11 -3.01
N LEU A 33 -19.31 27.11 -2.40
CA LEU A 33 -18.68 25.87 -1.96
C LEU A 33 -19.20 24.69 -2.77
N ILE A 34 -18.31 23.78 -3.16
CA ILE A 34 -18.71 22.49 -3.73
C ILE A 34 -19.10 21.57 -2.58
N ASN A 35 -20.40 21.29 -2.43
CA ASN A 35 -20.89 20.44 -1.33
C ASN A 35 -20.83 18.95 -1.65
N ARG A 36 -21.00 18.62 -2.92
CA ARG A 36 -21.02 17.26 -3.44
C ARG A 36 -20.42 17.22 -4.84
N MET A 37 -19.58 16.24 -5.08
CA MET A 37 -18.81 16.10 -6.30
C MET A 37 -18.56 14.63 -6.58
N ILE A 38 -18.67 14.25 -7.85
CA ILE A 38 -18.21 12.96 -8.35
C ILE A 38 -17.11 13.17 -9.40
N LEU A 39 -16.10 12.32 -9.34
CA LEU A 39 -15.05 12.15 -10.34
C LEU A 39 -15.14 10.72 -10.88
N LEU A 40 -15.33 10.59 -12.18
CA LEU A 40 -15.41 9.32 -12.90
C LEU A 40 -14.18 9.17 -13.80
N LEU A 41 -13.48 8.05 -13.66
CA LEU A 41 -12.28 7.72 -14.42
C LEU A 41 -12.60 6.60 -15.41
N GLY A 42 -12.53 6.87 -16.71
CA GLY A 42 -12.85 5.86 -17.74
C GLY A 42 -14.32 5.47 -17.82
N GLU A 43 -15.22 6.16 -17.10
CA GLU A 43 -16.64 5.88 -17.03
C GLU A 43 -17.48 7.09 -17.45
N ASN A 44 -18.72 6.82 -17.86
CA ASN A 44 -19.69 7.85 -18.23
C ASN A 44 -20.62 8.19 -17.06
N TRP A 45 -20.82 9.47 -16.81
CA TRP A 45 -21.75 9.94 -15.80
C TRP A 45 -23.19 9.64 -16.18
N GLN A 46 -23.94 9.07 -15.23
CA GLN A 46 -25.34 8.67 -15.42
C GLN A 46 -26.35 9.71 -14.93
N GLY A 47 -25.91 10.88 -14.47
CA GLY A 47 -26.78 11.99 -14.07
C GLY A 47 -27.03 12.11 -12.57
N GLU A 48 -26.53 11.19 -11.74
CA GLU A 48 -26.70 11.25 -10.28
C GLU A 48 -25.47 11.81 -9.57
N LEU A 49 -25.71 12.72 -8.62
CA LEU A 49 -24.67 13.23 -7.73
C LEU A 49 -24.71 12.47 -6.39
N PRO A 50 -23.56 12.28 -5.73
CA PRO A 50 -23.52 11.67 -4.41
C PRO A 50 -24.29 12.50 -3.38
N PRO A 51 -24.70 11.91 -2.24
CA PRO A 51 -25.45 12.63 -1.21
C PRO A 51 -24.66 13.81 -0.62
N SER A 52 -23.34 13.64 -0.44
CA SER A 52 -22.42 14.67 0.04
C SER A 52 -20.98 14.30 -0.27
N GLY A 53 -20.09 15.29 -0.24
CA GLY A 53 -18.65 15.05 -0.27
C GLY A 53 -18.09 14.80 -1.67
N LEU A 54 -16.81 14.44 -1.73
CA LEU A 54 -16.15 13.99 -2.95
C LEU A 54 -16.20 12.46 -3.06
N TRP A 55 -16.70 11.97 -4.19
CA TRP A 55 -16.68 10.55 -4.56
C TRP A 55 -15.82 10.38 -5.81
N VAL A 56 -14.96 9.37 -5.81
CA VAL A 56 -14.13 9.02 -6.97
C VAL A 56 -14.40 7.57 -7.34
N SER A 57 -14.80 7.31 -8.57
CA SER A 57 -14.97 5.94 -9.06
C SER A 57 -14.50 5.78 -10.48
N GLY A 58 -14.27 4.54 -10.89
CA GLY A 58 -13.96 4.27 -12.28
C GLY A 58 -13.18 3.00 -12.55
N HIS A 59 -12.86 2.84 -13.83
CA HIS A 59 -12.02 1.78 -14.33
C HIS A 59 -10.99 2.35 -15.32
N LEU A 60 -9.72 1.98 -15.13
CA LEU A 60 -8.62 2.38 -16.00
C LEU A 60 -7.85 1.14 -16.44
N ALA A 61 -7.40 1.07 -17.69
CA ALA A 61 -6.63 -0.07 -18.14
C ALA A 61 -5.32 -0.24 -17.35
N GLN A 62 -4.65 0.86 -17.00
CA GLN A 62 -3.36 0.79 -16.31
C GLN A 62 -3.08 1.97 -15.39
N MET A 63 -2.25 1.73 -14.37
CA MET A 63 -1.74 2.74 -13.43
C MET A 63 -0.30 2.46 -13.03
N ASN A 64 0.58 3.44 -13.18
CA ASN A 64 1.95 3.35 -12.67
C ASN A 64 2.12 4.26 -11.46
N ILE A 65 2.20 3.68 -10.25
CA ILE A 65 2.32 4.43 -8.98
C ILE A 65 3.57 5.32 -8.98
N ASP A 66 4.66 4.87 -9.61
CA ASP A 66 5.93 5.60 -9.64
C ASP A 66 5.81 6.99 -10.31
N ASP A 67 4.83 7.17 -11.19
CA ASP A 67 4.57 8.46 -11.84
C ASP A 67 3.81 9.45 -10.93
N TRP A 68 3.11 8.94 -9.91
CA TRP A 68 2.32 9.74 -8.97
C TRP A 68 3.07 10.09 -7.68
N LEU A 69 4.11 9.33 -7.31
CA LEU A 69 4.88 9.57 -6.09
C LEU A 69 5.39 11.02 -5.92
N PRO A 70 5.86 11.74 -6.96
CA PRO A 70 6.27 13.14 -6.80
C PRO A 70 5.15 14.07 -6.31
N TRP A 71 3.90 13.76 -6.68
CA TRP A 71 2.72 14.57 -6.37
C TRP A 71 2.11 14.19 -5.02
N LEU A 72 2.23 12.93 -4.61
CA LEU A 72 1.70 12.41 -3.34
C LEU A 72 2.58 12.74 -2.13
N ARG A 73 3.84 13.15 -2.35
CA ARG A 73 4.72 13.54 -1.26
C ARG A 73 4.33 14.92 -0.74
N PRO A 74 4.21 15.12 0.59
CA PRO A 74 4.13 16.46 1.15
C PRO A 74 5.47 17.15 0.87
N MET A 75 5.55 17.89 -0.24
CA MET A 75 6.63 18.85 -0.39
C MET A 75 6.46 19.86 0.74
N SER A 76 7.49 20.05 1.56
CA SER A 76 7.51 21.06 2.62
C SER A 76 7.25 22.49 2.12
N SER A 77 7.21 22.69 0.80
CA SER A 77 6.85 23.93 0.11
C SER A 77 5.47 23.94 -0.55
N ASN A 78 4.73 22.83 -0.58
CA ASN A 78 3.33 22.82 -1.01
C ASN A 78 2.49 23.40 0.13
N LYS A 79 2.52 24.73 0.27
CA LYS A 79 1.43 25.43 0.94
C LYS A 79 0.16 25.03 0.18
N PRO A 80 -0.84 24.41 0.83
CA PRO A 80 -2.13 24.26 0.18
C PRO A 80 -2.52 25.65 -0.32
N PRO A 81 -2.92 25.81 -1.59
CA PRO A 81 -3.39 27.11 -2.06
C PRO A 81 -4.46 27.56 -1.07
N GLN A 82 -4.24 28.71 -0.42
CA GLN A 82 -5.08 29.17 0.70
C GLN A 82 -6.56 29.24 0.31
N ASP A 83 -6.84 29.41 -0.99
CA ASP A 83 -8.19 29.54 -1.53
C ASP A 83 -8.75 28.27 -2.18
N VAL A 84 -7.92 27.32 -2.66
CA VAL A 84 -8.39 26.14 -3.41
C VAL A 84 -8.82 24.99 -2.48
N ALA A 85 -8.15 24.84 -1.33
CA ALA A 85 -8.52 23.82 -0.34
C ALA A 85 -9.89 24.10 0.31
N SER A 86 -10.34 25.36 0.27
CA SER A 86 -11.58 25.82 0.88
C SER A 86 -12.84 25.47 0.06
N VAL A 87 -12.69 25.17 -1.23
CA VAL A 87 -13.81 24.95 -2.16
C VAL A 87 -14.14 23.47 -2.36
N MET A 88 -13.15 22.58 -2.24
CA MET A 88 -13.31 21.14 -2.48
C MET A 88 -13.91 20.40 -1.27
N PRO A 89 -14.90 19.51 -1.47
CA PRO A 89 -15.45 18.74 -0.38
C PRO A 89 -14.50 17.61 0.05
N ASN A 90 -14.62 17.18 1.31
CA ASN A 90 -13.87 16.03 1.84
C ASN A 90 -14.16 14.76 1.04
N LEU A 91 -13.11 13.96 0.77
CA LEU A 91 -13.24 12.61 0.21
C LEU A 91 -14.09 11.73 1.11
N GLN A 92 -15.17 11.19 0.57
CA GLN A 92 -16.07 10.26 1.26
C GLN A 92 -15.91 8.84 0.75
N SER A 93 -15.66 8.67 -0.56
CA SER A 93 -15.52 7.37 -1.19
C SER A 93 -14.49 7.41 -2.32
N PHE A 94 -13.70 6.35 -2.44
CA PHE A 94 -12.82 6.09 -3.58
C PHE A 94 -12.98 4.62 -3.96
N SER A 95 -13.37 4.34 -5.20
CA SER A 95 -13.52 2.99 -5.73
C SER A 95 -13.04 2.94 -7.17
N VAL A 96 -11.74 2.69 -7.35
CA VAL A 96 -11.11 2.69 -8.68
C VAL A 96 -10.51 1.32 -8.94
N SER A 97 -10.78 0.80 -10.15
CA SER A 97 -10.24 -0.46 -10.61
C SER A 97 -9.24 -0.28 -11.75
N PHE A 98 -8.28 -1.19 -11.83
CA PHE A 98 -7.23 -1.22 -12.83
C PHE A 98 -7.02 -2.63 -13.35
N ASP A 99 -6.88 -2.82 -14.66
CA ASP A 99 -6.45 -4.13 -15.18
C ASP A 99 -5.01 -4.41 -14.75
N ASP A 100 -4.13 -3.41 -14.89
CA ASP A 100 -2.72 -3.50 -14.51
C ASP A 100 -2.26 -2.33 -13.64
N MET A 101 -1.64 -2.64 -12.50
CA MET A 101 -1.00 -1.64 -11.63
C MET A 101 0.49 -1.95 -11.49
N PHE A 102 1.31 -0.93 -11.71
CA PHE A 102 2.77 -1.03 -11.67
C PHE A 102 3.37 -0.24 -10.51
N TYR A 103 4.34 -0.83 -9.83
CA TYR A 103 5.11 -0.17 -8.78
C TYR A 103 6.47 -0.84 -8.61
N GLY A 104 7.56 -0.07 -8.64
CA GLY A 104 8.90 -0.58 -8.34
C GLY A 104 9.36 -1.69 -9.27
N GLY A 105 8.87 -1.70 -10.52
CA GLY A 105 9.15 -2.75 -11.51
C GLY A 105 8.30 -4.03 -11.37
N TYR A 106 7.36 -4.06 -10.42
CA TYR A 106 6.38 -5.14 -10.26
C TYR A 106 5.03 -4.76 -10.84
N GLN A 107 4.24 -5.79 -11.16
CA GLN A 107 2.90 -5.69 -11.72
C GLN A 107 1.92 -6.47 -10.84
N LEU A 108 0.82 -5.81 -10.49
CA LEU A 108 -0.39 -6.40 -9.92
C LEU A 108 -1.50 -6.36 -10.96
N LYS A 109 -2.24 -7.47 -11.09
CA LYS A 109 -3.34 -7.60 -12.05
C LYS A 109 -4.70 -7.54 -11.36
N ASN A 110 -5.69 -7.02 -12.07
CA ASN A 110 -7.09 -6.90 -11.63
C ASN A 110 -7.21 -6.18 -10.29
N VAL A 111 -6.57 -5.02 -10.18
CA VAL A 111 -6.51 -4.26 -8.93
C VAL A 111 -7.82 -3.51 -8.71
N ARG A 112 -8.38 -3.59 -7.50
CA ARG A 112 -9.41 -2.66 -7.03
C ARG A 112 -8.94 -2.00 -5.75
N LEU A 113 -8.98 -0.67 -5.76
CA LEU A 113 -8.65 0.17 -4.61
C LEU A 113 -9.94 0.72 -4.01
N GLY A 114 -10.04 0.64 -2.69
CA GLY A 114 -11.15 1.18 -1.91
C GLY A 114 -10.68 2.18 -0.87
N TYR A 115 -11.48 3.22 -0.64
CA TYR A 115 -11.39 4.09 0.54
C TYR A 115 -12.76 4.19 1.20
N GLU A 116 -12.77 4.06 2.52
CA GLU A 116 -13.93 4.28 3.37
C GLU A 116 -13.51 5.08 4.60
N ARG A 117 -14.29 6.12 4.92
CA ARG A 117 -14.11 6.84 6.18
C ARG A 117 -14.90 6.17 7.29
N LEU A 118 -14.22 5.80 8.38
CA LEU A 118 -14.82 5.25 9.59
C LEU A 118 -14.95 6.35 10.65
N THR A 119 -15.70 6.09 11.73
CA THR A 119 -15.93 7.07 12.80
C THR A 119 -14.63 7.55 13.48
N LYS A 120 -13.63 6.68 13.61
CA LYS A 120 -12.34 6.97 14.29
C LYS A 120 -11.11 6.58 13.48
N ALA A 121 -11.30 6.28 12.19
CA ALA A 121 -10.23 5.80 11.32
C ALA A 121 -10.58 6.05 9.84
N SER A 122 -9.62 5.87 8.95
CA SER A 122 -9.82 5.69 7.53
C SER A 122 -9.38 4.28 7.15
N ARG A 123 -10.19 3.60 6.35
CA ARG A 123 -9.87 2.29 5.80
C ARG A 123 -9.50 2.46 4.33
N PHE A 124 -8.35 1.92 3.97
CA PHE A 124 -7.92 1.76 2.58
C PHE A 124 -7.90 0.26 2.27
N GLN A 125 -8.40 -0.14 1.11
CA GLN A 125 -8.50 -1.53 0.71
C GLN A 125 -7.82 -1.74 -0.63
N ILE A 126 -7.20 -2.90 -0.79
CA ILE A 126 -6.66 -3.35 -2.07
C ILE A 126 -7.05 -4.81 -2.28
N THR A 127 -7.59 -5.10 -3.46
CA THR A 127 -7.80 -6.46 -3.95
C THR A 127 -7.15 -6.61 -5.31
N SER A 128 -6.56 -7.76 -5.58
CA SER A 128 -5.92 -8.13 -6.83
C SER A 128 -5.81 -9.65 -6.91
N ASN A 129 -5.26 -10.17 -8.01
CA ASN A 129 -5.00 -11.60 -8.11
C ASN A 129 -3.98 -12.12 -7.07
N ASP A 130 -3.05 -11.28 -6.61
CA ASP A 130 -1.91 -11.68 -5.78
C ASP A 130 -1.89 -11.07 -4.37
N LEU A 131 -2.81 -10.13 -4.09
CA LEU A 131 -2.86 -9.37 -2.84
C LEU A 131 -4.31 -9.00 -2.52
N ASN A 132 -4.75 -9.35 -1.33
CA ASN A 132 -6.01 -8.89 -0.73
C ASN A 132 -5.71 -8.39 0.70
N GLY A 133 -5.94 -7.11 0.96
CA GLY A 133 -5.69 -6.53 2.27
C GLY A 133 -6.31 -5.16 2.48
N GLU A 134 -6.17 -4.68 3.70
CA GLU A 134 -6.61 -3.36 4.14
C GLU A 134 -5.56 -2.69 5.02
N LEU A 135 -5.57 -1.35 4.98
CA LEU A 135 -4.85 -0.47 5.88
C LEU A 135 -5.86 0.34 6.68
N ILE A 136 -5.82 0.22 8.01
CA ILE A 136 -6.62 1.03 8.92
C ILE A 136 -5.74 2.14 9.50
N TRP A 137 -6.03 3.37 9.09
CA TRP A 137 -5.35 4.57 9.53
C TRP A 137 -6.16 5.26 10.63
N PRO A 138 -5.75 5.19 11.91
CA PRO A 138 -6.52 5.80 12.99
C PRO A 138 -6.49 7.33 12.90
N SER A 139 -7.56 7.97 13.38
CA SER A 139 -7.60 9.43 13.51
C SER A 139 -6.72 9.95 14.66
N ASP A 140 -6.47 9.10 15.66
CA ASP A 140 -5.53 9.36 16.76
C ASP A 140 -4.11 8.95 16.34
N VAL A 141 -3.20 9.91 16.29
CA VAL A 141 -1.79 9.73 15.89
C VAL A 141 -0.98 8.84 16.84
N LEU A 142 -1.47 8.64 18.07
CA LEU A 142 -0.85 7.75 19.05
C LEU A 142 -1.20 6.27 18.80
N GLN A 143 -2.26 5.99 18.05
CA GLN A 143 -2.66 4.63 17.71
C GLN A 143 -1.84 4.12 16.53
N PRO A 144 -1.39 2.85 16.54
CA PRO A 144 -0.67 2.29 15.42
C PRO A 144 -1.60 2.14 14.20
N VAL A 145 -1.03 2.37 13.02
CA VAL A 145 -1.67 2.00 11.75
C VAL A 145 -1.71 0.47 11.68
N LYS A 146 -2.82 -0.10 11.22
CA LYS A 146 -2.95 -1.56 11.07
C LYS A 146 -2.92 -1.95 9.60
N LEU A 147 -1.98 -2.79 9.21
CA LEU A 147 -1.90 -3.42 7.90
C LEU A 147 -2.34 -4.87 8.04
N ASN A 148 -3.56 -5.17 7.58
CA ASN A 148 -4.13 -6.51 7.61
C ASN A 148 -4.20 -7.05 6.19
N ILE A 149 -3.43 -8.10 5.91
CA ILE A 149 -3.41 -8.75 4.62
C ILE A 149 -4.06 -10.13 4.76
N GLN A 150 -5.20 -10.31 4.10
CA GLN A 150 -5.91 -11.57 4.10
C GLN A 150 -5.14 -12.62 3.30
N SER A 151 -4.69 -12.27 2.09
CA SER A 151 -3.87 -13.15 1.26
C SER A 151 -2.78 -12.38 0.50
N LEU A 152 -1.60 -12.98 0.42
CA LEU A 152 -0.42 -12.45 -0.25
C LEU A 152 0.35 -13.57 -0.96
N TYR A 153 0.50 -13.42 -2.27
CA TYR A 153 1.24 -14.36 -3.12
C TYR A 153 2.52 -13.71 -3.62
N LEU A 154 3.67 -14.20 -3.16
CA LEU A 154 4.99 -13.70 -3.54
C LEU A 154 5.80 -14.74 -4.35
N PRO A 155 6.70 -14.33 -5.25
CA PRO A 155 6.92 -12.96 -5.68
C PRO A 155 5.79 -12.44 -6.58
N PHE A 156 5.64 -11.11 -6.64
CA PHE A 156 4.81 -10.47 -7.65
C PHE A 156 5.43 -10.62 -9.04
N SER A 157 4.59 -10.54 -10.07
CA SER A 157 5.05 -10.58 -11.46
C SER A 157 5.92 -9.35 -11.75
N LYS A 158 7.03 -9.53 -12.47
CA LYS A 158 7.83 -8.40 -12.97
C LYS A 158 7.13 -7.76 -14.16
N ALA A 159 7.17 -6.43 -14.24
CA ALA A 159 6.65 -5.71 -15.39
C ALA A 159 7.50 -6.01 -16.64
N THR A 160 6.85 -6.35 -17.76
CA THR A 160 7.51 -6.75 -19.01
C THR A 160 7.91 -5.59 -19.92
N PHE A 161 7.39 -4.37 -19.75
CA PHE A 161 7.68 -3.23 -20.61
C PHE A 161 7.72 -1.87 -19.88
N GLY A 162 8.60 -0.97 -20.33
CA GLY A 162 8.42 0.49 -20.34
C GLY A 162 8.42 1.28 -19.02
N HIS A 163 8.21 0.64 -17.88
CA HIS A 163 8.15 1.36 -16.60
C HIS A 163 9.55 1.48 -16.00
N THR A 164 10.20 2.60 -16.31
CA THR A 164 11.50 2.94 -15.74
C THR A 164 11.36 3.03 -14.22
N VAL A 165 12.03 2.15 -13.48
CA VAL A 165 12.13 2.27 -12.02
C VAL A 165 12.88 3.57 -11.72
N LYS A 166 12.14 4.61 -11.35
CA LYS A 166 12.75 5.86 -10.93
C LYS A 166 13.42 5.59 -9.58
N LYS A 167 14.75 5.61 -9.55
CA LYS A 167 15.51 5.57 -8.29
C LYS A 167 15.23 6.86 -7.53
N PHE A 168 14.37 6.79 -6.53
CA PHE A 168 14.04 7.94 -5.71
C PHE A 168 15.08 8.13 -4.62
N LYS A 169 15.63 9.34 -4.51
CA LYS A 169 16.31 9.77 -3.28
C LYS A 169 15.25 9.89 -2.18
N THR A 170 15.46 9.23 -1.06
CA THR A 170 14.62 9.34 0.14
C THR A 170 14.74 10.76 0.67
N ASN A 171 13.75 11.62 0.40
CA ASN A 171 13.66 12.91 1.07
C ASN A 171 13.16 12.66 2.50
N THR A 172 13.92 13.12 3.50
CA THR A 172 13.92 12.67 4.90
C THR A 172 12.78 13.22 5.76
N ASN A 173 11.82 13.96 5.20
CA ASN A 173 10.74 14.61 5.96
C ASN A 173 9.47 13.76 6.15
N TRP A 174 9.51 12.46 5.87
CA TRP A 174 8.35 11.59 6.08
C TRP A 174 8.34 11.02 7.51
N SER A 175 7.30 11.35 8.28
CA SER A 175 7.03 10.67 9.55
C SER A 175 6.33 9.34 9.26
N ILE A 176 7.08 8.24 9.30
CA ILE A 176 6.52 6.89 9.14
C ILE A 176 5.83 6.55 10.47
N PRO A 177 4.53 6.20 10.52
CA PRO A 177 3.88 5.85 11.78
C PRO A 177 4.34 4.47 12.28
N THR A 178 4.01 4.14 13.53
CA THR A 178 4.07 2.74 13.97
C THR A 178 3.02 1.94 13.20
N VAL A 179 3.41 0.78 12.64
CA VAL A 179 2.53 -0.10 11.88
C VAL A 179 2.50 -1.50 12.50
N GLU A 180 1.30 -1.98 12.81
CA GLU A 180 1.05 -3.39 13.12
C GLU A 180 0.74 -4.14 11.83
N ILE A 181 1.57 -5.14 11.51
CA ILE A 181 1.47 -5.90 10.26
C ILE A 181 0.97 -7.29 10.61
N ASN A 182 -0.11 -7.71 9.95
CA ASN A 182 -0.67 -9.05 10.07
C ASN A 182 -0.98 -9.59 8.68
N ILE A 183 -0.43 -10.75 8.34
CA ILE A 183 -0.69 -11.47 7.09
C ILE A 183 -1.21 -12.85 7.46
N LYS A 184 -2.45 -13.13 7.07
CA LYS A 184 -3.13 -14.39 7.41
C LYS A 184 -2.75 -15.53 6.47
N GLU A 185 -2.58 -15.25 5.18
CA GLU A 185 -2.22 -16.25 4.19
C GLU A 185 -1.07 -15.73 3.33
N LEU A 186 0.14 -16.18 3.63
CA LEU A 186 1.34 -15.91 2.85
C LEU A 186 1.71 -17.16 2.03
N HIS A 187 1.71 -17.00 0.72
CA HIS A 187 2.04 -18.03 -0.25
C HIS A 187 3.32 -17.68 -1.00
N ALA A 188 4.20 -18.66 -1.15
CA ALA A 188 5.40 -18.54 -1.97
C ALA A 188 5.19 -19.26 -3.30
N LYS A 189 4.94 -18.52 -4.39
CA LYS A 189 4.82 -19.06 -5.75
C LYS A 189 6.08 -19.81 -6.20
N ALA A 190 7.25 -19.40 -5.69
CA ALA A 190 8.52 -20.08 -5.96
C ALA A 190 8.61 -21.46 -5.30
N TRP A 191 7.81 -21.72 -4.26
CA TRP A 191 7.80 -22.98 -3.51
C TRP A 191 6.35 -23.44 -3.33
N PRO A 192 5.71 -23.98 -4.38
CA PRO A 192 4.28 -24.32 -4.36
C PRO A 192 3.91 -25.43 -3.36
N HIS A 193 4.90 -26.24 -2.94
CA HIS A 193 4.71 -27.27 -1.92
C HIS A 193 4.84 -26.72 -0.49
N LEU A 194 5.40 -25.52 -0.33
CA LEU A 194 5.45 -24.88 0.96
C LEU A 194 4.05 -24.47 1.39
N LYS A 195 3.62 -25.02 2.53
CA LYS A 195 2.30 -24.73 3.09
C LYS A 195 2.14 -23.23 3.38
N THR A 196 0.90 -22.78 3.36
CA THR A 196 0.55 -21.39 3.68
C THR A 196 1.13 -20.97 5.03
N SER A 197 1.79 -19.81 5.04
CA SER A 197 2.37 -19.23 6.24
C SER A 197 1.55 -18.06 6.76
N GLN A 198 1.76 -17.69 8.02
CA GLN A 198 1.21 -16.49 8.66
C GLN A 198 2.37 -15.60 9.11
N LEU A 199 2.28 -14.30 8.88
CA LEU A 199 3.28 -13.33 9.32
C LEU A 199 2.64 -12.30 10.24
N SER A 200 3.26 -12.03 11.38
CA SER A 200 2.95 -10.85 12.19
C SER A 200 4.22 -10.11 12.55
N ALA A 201 4.19 -8.78 12.55
CA ALA A 201 5.31 -7.94 12.97
C ALA A 201 4.83 -6.54 13.39
N THR A 202 5.69 -5.80 14.07
CA THR A 202 5.45 -4.39 14.41
C THR A 202 6.59 -3.53 13.89
N LEU A 203 6.29 -2.66 12.94
CA LEU A 203 7.22 -1.67 12.41
C LEU A 203 7.16 -0.41 13.26
N LYS A 204 8.30 0.04 13.78
CA LYS A 204 8.42 1.23 14.62
C LYS A 204 9.51 2.16 14.07
N PRO A 205 9.18 3.40 13.70
CA PRO A 205 10.17 4.41 13.37
C PRO A 205 10.99 4.83 14.59
N TYR A 206 12.20 5.29 14.36
CA TYR A 206 12.99 6.04 15.34
C TYR A 206 13.93 7.01 14.61
N ALA A 207 14.71 7.78 15.37
CA ALA A 207 15.50 8.89 14.83
C ALA A 207 16.44 8.48 13.67
N GLN A 208 17.03 7.29 13.70
CA GLN A 208 18.04 6.87 12.70
C GLN A 208 17.49 5.86 11.67
N GLY A 209 16.27 5.35 11.86
CA GLY A 209 15.79 4.21 11.07
C GLY A 209 14.41 3.66 11.43
N LEU A 210 14.20 2.38 11.11
CA LEU A 210 13.02 1.58 11.42
C LEU A 210 13.44 0.30 12.13
N ASN A 211 12.69 -0.07 13.16
CA ASN A 211 12.74 -1.38 13.76
C ASN A 211 11.51 -2.19 13.35
N LEU A 212 11.73 -3.39 12.80
CA LEU A 212 10.69 -4.40 12.66
C LEU A 212 10.84 -5.40 13.80
N ASN A 213 9.99 -5.24 14.81
CA ASN A 213 10.02 -6.03 16.03
C ASN A 213 8.98 -7.15 15.99
N ARG A 214 9.17 -8.16 16.85
CA ARG A 214 8.21 -9.26 17.04
C ARG A 214 7.84 -9.91 15.72
N ILE A 215 8.82 -10.10 14.83
CA ILE A 215 8.62 -10.82 13.59
C ILE A 215 8.31 -12.26 13.99
N VAL A 216 7.13 -12.74 13.63
CA VAL A 216 6.72 -14.13 13.82
C VAL A 216 6.18 -14.63 12.49
N LEU A 217 6.89 -15.56 11.88
CA LEU A 217 6.48 -16.28 10.69
C LEU A 217 6.14 -17.71 11.11
N LYS A 218 4.84 -18.04 11.12
CA LYS A 218 4.33 -19.37 11.44
C LYS A 218 4.07 -20.13 10.15
N ASN A 219 4.66 -21.31 10.04
CA ASN A 219 4.38 -22.30 9.02
C ASN A 219 4.10 -23.64 9.73
N PRO A 220 3.27 -24.54 9.15
CA PRO A 220 3.11 -25.88 9.73
C PRO A 220 4.41 -26.67 9.92
N GLU A 221 5.46 -26.35 9.16
CA GLU A 221 6.75 -27.06 9.20
C GLU A 221 7.84 -26.32 9.98
N PHE A 222 7.66 -25.02 10.24
CA PHE A 222 8.62 -24.24 11.00
C PHE A 222 8.01 -23.00 11.68
N LEU A 223 8.65 -22.55 12.74
CA LEU A 223 8.40 -21.28 13.40
C LEU A 223 9.67 -20.42 13.30
N MET A 224 9.55 -19.24 12.70
CA MET A 224 10.62 -18.25 12.66
C MET A 224 10.22 -17.05 13.51
N GLU A 225 11.13 -16.62 14.38
CA GLU A 225 10.96 -15.47 15.25
C GLU A 225 12.17 -14.55 15.15
N GLY A 226 11.96 -13.23 15.19
CA GLY A 226 13.09 -12.32 15.17
C GLY A 226 12.75 -10.83 15.24
N MET A 227 13.80 -10.06 14.98
CA MET A 227 13.77 -8.60 14.90
C MET A 227 14.74 -8.15 13.81
N MET A 228 14.40 -7.03 13.15
CA MET A 228 15.24 -6.37 12.18
C MET A 228 15.36 -4.89 12.53
N ASP A 229 16.55 -4.34 12.34
CA ASP A 229 16.83 -2.91 12.43
C ASP A 229 17.40 -2.44 11.09
N TRP A 230 16.80 -1.42 10.49
CA TRP A 230 17.29 -0.77 9.28
C TRP A 230 17.52 0.71 9.55
N GLN A 231 18.79 1.10 9.52
CA GLN A 231 19.25 2.47 9.63
C GLN A 231 19.46 3.01 8.23
N TRP A 232 18.79 4.11 7.86
CA TRP A 232 19.02 4.80 6.58
C TRP A 232 19.49 6.25 6.75
N GLN A 233 19.39 6.81 7.96
CA GLN A 233 19.89 8.16 8.23
C GLN A 233 21.37 8.10 8.64
N GLY A 234 22.26 8.36 7.67
CA GLY A 234 23.71 8.29 7.86
C GLY A 234 24.31 7.14 7.06
N GLN A 235 24.95 6.18 7.74
CA GLN A 235 25.42 4.95 7.10
C GLN A 235 24.27 3.96 7.01
N GLU A 236 23.88 3.64 5.78
CA GLU A 236 22.79 2.71 5.56
C GLU A 236 23.20 1.29 5.97
N ARG A 237 22.54 0.74 6.98
CA ARG A 237 22.89 -0.55 7.56
C ARG A 237 21.63 -1.30 7.96
N THR A 238 21.62 -2.60 7.67
CA THR A 238 20.57 -3.49 8.14
C THR A 238 21.16 -4.55 9.06
N SER A 239 20.45 -4.89 10.13
CA SER A 239 20.75 -6.03 10.98
C SER A 239 19.49 -6.86 11.25
N TYR A 240 19.67 -8.18 11.34
CA TYR A 240 18.61 -9.12 11.66
C TYR A 240 19.10 -10.09 12.72
N LYS A 241 18.25 -10.35 13.73
CA LYS A 241 18.48 -11.39 14.73
C LYS A 241 17.21 -12.21 14.87
N GLY A 242 17.37 -13.53 14.87
CA GLY A 242 16.23 -14.42 15.01
C GLY A 242 16.62 -15.88 15.21
N GLN A 243 15.59 -16.69 15.26
CA GLN A 243 15.68 -18.13 15.36
C GLN A 243 14.66 -18.79 14.45
N ILE A 244 14.99 -19.96 13.95
CA ILE A 244 14.10 -20.83 13.20
C ILE A 244 14.06 -22.17 13.92
N ASN A 245 12.86 -22.61 14.29
CA ASN A 245 12.58 -23.92 14.84
C ASN A 245 11.85 -24.73 13.77
N VAL A 246 12.44 -25.82 13.34
CA VAL A 246 11.89 -26.71 12.30
C VAL A 246 11.34 -27.95 12.98
N VAL A 247 10.11 -28.31 12.64
CA VAL A 247 9.43 -29.48 13.19
C VAL A 247 10.00 -30.76 12.60
N ASP A 248 10.17 -30.83 11.28
CA ASP A 248 10.79 -31.97 10.60
C ASP A 248 11.68 -31.45 9.47
N ALA A 249 12.98 -31.71 9.57
CA ALA A 249 13.94 -31.20 8.60
C ALA A 249 13.77 -31.86 7.23
N ALA A 250 13.43 -33.15 7.17
CA ALA A 250 13.21 -33.86 5.92
C ALA A 250 11.97 -33.31 5.21
N GLN A 251 10.86 -33.13 5.94
CA GLN A 251 9.64 -32.54 5.40
C GLN A 251 9.88 -31.11 4.90
N LEU A 252 10.70 -30.32 5.60
CA LEU A 252 11.05 -28.97 5.17
C LEU A 252 11.78 -28.97 3.81
N PHE A 253 12.74 -29.89 3.61
CA PHE A 253 13.43 -30.01 2.32
C PHE A 253 12.46 -30.36 1.18
N GLU A 254 11.53 -31.28 1.43
CA GLU A 254 10.49 -31.66 0.46
C GLU A 254 9.60 -30.47 0.08
N SER A 255 9.20 -29.65 1.04
CA SER A 255 8.43 -28.41 0.79
C SER A 255 9.18 -27.38 -0.04
N PHE A 256 10.51 -27.37 0.03
CA PHE A 256 11.38 -26.58 -0.84
C PHE A 256 11.75 -27.30 -2.15
N ASN A 257 11.13 -28.44 -2.45
CA ASN A 257 11.39 -29.28 -3.61
C ASN A 257 12.87 -29.72 -3.70
N LYS A 258 13.43 -30.14 -2.56
CA LYS A 258 14.79 -30.67 -2.43
C LYS A 258 14.74 -32.07 -1.84
N ALA A 259 15.66 -32.93 -2.27
CA ALA A 259 15.85 -34.23 -1.64
C ALA A 259 16.32 -34.03 -0.19
N PRO A 260 15.79 -34.80 0.79
CA PRO A 260 16.19 -34.67 2.18
C PRO A 260 17.65 -35.12 2.33
N SER A 261 18.53 -34.17 2.65
CA SER A 261 19.94 -34.46 2.94
C SER A 261 20.18 -34.77 4.42
N ILE A 262 19.18 -34.54 5.28
CA ILE A 262 19.25 -34.69 6.73
C ILE A 262 17.96 -35.36 7.19
N ASN A 263 18.10 -36.49 7.90
CA ASN A 263 16.99 -37.14 8.59
C ASN A 263 17.01 -36.65 10.05
N SER A 264 16.32 -35.54 10.34
CA SER A 264 16.18 -35.03 11.71
C SER A 264 14.72 -34.73 12.04
N GLN A 265 14.29 -35.22 13.21
CA GLN A 265 12.94 -35.01 13.76
C GLN A 265 12.73 -33.62 14.38
N GLN A 266 13.77 -32.79 14.43
CA GLN A 266 13.70 -31.38 14.84
C GLN A 266 15.01 -30.69 14.45
N ALA A 267 14.96 -29.39 14.16
CA ALA A 267 16.16 -28.58 14.02
C ALA A 267 15.94 -27.18 14.58
N GLN A 268 16.99 -26.60 15.15
CA GLN A 268 16.98 -25.21 15.59
C GLN A 268 18.17 -24.49 15.00
N ALA A 269 17.93 -23.32 14.42
CA ALA A 269 18.96 -22.42 13.92
C ALA A 269 18.81 -21.05 14.58
N LYS A 270 19.92 -20.46 15.02
CA LYS A 270 19.98 -19.06 15.46
C LYS A 270 20.72 -18.25 14.40
N ILE A 271 20.15 -17.12 14.02
CA ILE A 271 20.61 -16.29 12.91
C ILE A 271 20.92 -14.90 13.45
N ALA A 272 22.12 -14.41 13.16
CA ALA A 272 22.53 -13.04 13.43
C ALA A 272 23.26 -12.51 12.19
N LEU A 273 22.61 -11.61 11.47
CA LEU A 273 23.10 -11.05 10.20
C LEU A 273 23.24 -9.53 10.33
N SER A 274 24.23 -8.98 9.65
CA SER A 274 24.41 -7.55 9.50
C SER A 274 25.06 -7.27 8.16
N TRP A 275 24.51 -6.32 7.40
CA TRP A 275 25.04 -5.92 6.10
C TRP A 275 24.88 -4.41 5.88
N GLN A 276 25.64 -3.88 4.94
CA GLN A 276 25.50 -2.50 4.47
C GLN A 276 24.37 -2.44 3.44
N GLY A 277 23.57 -1.39 3.48
CA GLY A 277 22.42 -1.20 2.59
C GLY A 277 21.07 -1.60 3.22
N ASN A 278 20.05 -1.61 2.37
CA ASN A 278 18.66 -1.83 2.77
C ASN A 278 18.31 -3.32 2.96
N PRO A 279 17.12 -3.63 3.53
CA PRO A 279 16.72 -5.01 3.77
C PRO A 279 16.64 -5.92 2.55
N SER A 280 16.51 -5.37 1.34
CA SER A 280 16.40 -6.17 0.10
C SER A 280 17.76 -6.55 -0.50
N GLU A 281 18.86 -5.99 0.00
CA GLU A 281 20.22 -6.20 -0.49
C GLU A 281 20.97 -7.32 0.25
N LEU A 282 20.26 -8.16 1.01
CA LEU A 282 20.86 -9.36 1.60
C LEU A 282 21.33 -10.30 0.48
N ALA A 283 22.63 -10.27 0.20
CA ALA A 283 23.33 -11.09 -0.79
C ALA A 283 23.59 -12.52 -0.31
#